data_AF-A0A438K5F1-F1
#
_entry.id   AF-A0A438K5F1-F1
#
_cell.length_a   1.000
_cell.length_b   1.000
_cell.length_c   1.000
_cell.angle_alpha   90.00
_cell.angle_beta   90.00
_cell.angle_gamma   90.00
#
_symmetry.space_group_name_H-M   'P 1'
#
loop_
_entity.id
_entity.type
_entity.pdbx_description
1 polymer ?
#
loop_
_entity_poly.entity_id
_entity_poly.type
_entity_poly.pdbx_seq_one_letter_code
_entity_poly.pdbx_strand_id
1 'polypeptide(L)'
;MRIWGLLLFSFLLLVGASFGQEQCGSLAGGALCSGGLCCSQYGYCGSTPAYCSTGCQSQCTSGVPLLLPPLQPLLPVEAVGI
;
A
#
# COMPACT_ATOMS: atom_id res chain seq x y z
N MET A 1 -18.01 -36.13 -18.53
CA MET A 1 -18.13 -34.72 -18.96
C MET A 1 -18.48 -33.75 -17.82
N ARG A 2 -19.50 -34.01 -16.98
CA ARG A 2 -19.89 -33.09 -15.87
C ARG A 2 -18.89 -32.98 -14.71
N ILE A 3 -18.27 -34.10 -14.29
CA ILE A 3 -17.25 -34.09 -13.23
C ILE A 3 -16.01 -33.27 -13.61
N TRP A 4 -15.59 -33.32 -14.88
CA TRP A 4 -14.40 -32.61 -15.35
C TRP A 4 -14.60 -31.09 -15.33
N GLY A 5 -15.82 -30.62 -15.61
CA GLY A 5 -16.20 -29.21 -15.45
C GLY A 5 -16.14 -28.73 -14.00
N LEU A 6 -16.58 -29.56 -13.04
CA LEU A 6 -16.51 -29.22 -11.60
C LEU A 6 -15.06 -29.16 -11.10
N LEU A 7 -14.17 -30.03 -11.58
CA LEU A 7 -12.76 -30.02 -11.21
C LEU A 7 -12.01 -28.82 -11.79
N LEU A 8 -12.28 -28.43 -13.04
CA LEU A 8 -11.73 -27.22 -13.65
C LEU A 8 -12.22 -25.94 -12.96
N PHE A 9 -13.51 -25.90 -12.58
CA PHE A 9 -14.10 -24.74 -11.90
C PHE A 9 -13.57 -24.59 -10.46
N SER A 10 -13.38 -25.72 -9.76
CA SER A 10 -12.73 -25.77 -8.44
C SER A 10 -11.26 -25.31 -8.50
N PHE A 11 -10.53 -25.74 -9.53
CA PHE A 11 -9.15 -25.30 -9.75
C PHE A 11 -9.06 -23.80 -10.09
N LEU A 12 -10.01 -23.27 -10.86
CA LEU A 12 -10.08 -21.85 -11.21
C LEU A 12 -10.42 -20.95 -10.00
N LEU A 13 -11.29 -21.42 -9.10
CA LEU A 13 -11.60 -20.72 -7.84
C LEU A 13 -10.40 -20.68 -6.88
N LEU A 14 -9.53 -21.70 -6.90
CA LEU A 14 -8.35 -21.76 -6.04
C LEU A 14 -7.24 -20.75 -6.44
N VAL A 15 -7.18 -20.38 -7.73
CA VAL A 15 -6.18 -19.42 -8.28
C VAL A 15 -6.71 -17.98 -8.30
N GLY A 16 -7.99 -17.76 -7.99
CA GLY A 16 -8.69 -16.47 -8.16
C GLY A 16 -8.67 -15.49 -6.99
N ALA A 17 -7.91 -15.74 -5.91
CA ALA A 17 -7.82 -14.80 -4.79
C ALA A 17 -6.78 -13.71 -5.10
N SER A 18 -7.20 -12.64 -5.78
CA SER A 18 -6.40 -11.43 -5.94
C SER A 18 -6.25 -10.76 -4.57
N PHE A 19 -5.04 -10.75 -4.01
CA PHE A 19 -4.73 -9.96 -2.83
C PHE A 19 -4.94 -8.48 -3.18
N GLY A 20 -6.05 -7.91 -2.71
CA GLY A 20 -6.36 -6.50 -2.86
C GLY A 20 -5.30 -5.69 -2.11
N GLN A 21 -4.32 -5.19 -2.84
CA GLN A 21 -3.47 -4.12 -2.38
C GLN A 21 -3.86 -2.91 -3.21
N GLU A 22 -4.33 -1.85 -2.54
CA GLU A 22 -4.62 -0.58 -3.18
C GLU A 22 -3.39 -0.11 -3.97
N GLN A 23 -3.53 -0.03 -5.31
CA GLN A 23 -2.49 0.54 -6.16
C GLN A 23 -2.59 2.07 -6.19
N CYS A 24 -1.43 2.71 -6.34
CA CYS A 24 -1.29 4.16 -6.36
C CYS A 24 -0.19 4.62 -7.33
N GLY A 25 -0.12 5.93 -7.55
CA GLY A 25 0.93 6.56 -8.34
C GLY A 25 0.79 6.26 -9.84
N SER A 26 1.92 6.33 -10.56
CA SER A 26 1.96 6.19 -12.02
C SER A 26 1.36 4.88 -12.54
N LEU A 27 1.53 3.79 -11.79
CA LEU A 27 0.98 2.45 -12.11
C LEU A 27 -0.55 2.40 -11.99
N ALA A 28 -1.16 3.35 -11.28
CA ALA A 28 -2.59 3.48 -11.09
C ALA A 28 -3.15 4.79 -11.68
N GLY A 29 -2.51 5.33 -12.73
CA GLY A 29 -2.98 6.55 -13.39
C GLY A 29 -2.91 7.81 -12.52
N GLY A 30 -2.02 7.83 -11.52
CA GLY A 30 -1.89 8.92 -10.56
C GLY A 30 -2.82 8.80 -9.35
N ALA A 31 -3.45 7.63 -9.12
CA ALA A 31 -4.30 7.42 -7.96
C ALA A 31 -3.56 7.68 -6.63
N LEU A 32 -4.26 8.30 -5.68
CA LEU A 32 -3.77 8.53 -4.33
C LEU A 32 -4.24 7.40 -3.41
N CYS A 33 -3.45 7.12 -2.37
CA CYS A 33 -3.83 6.16 -1.34
C CYS A 33 -4.88 6.74 -0.40
N SER A 34 -5.89 5.93 -0.09
CA SER A 34 -6.88 6.24 0.95
C SER A 34 -6.20 6.45 2.31
N GLY A 35 -6.79 7.30 3.16
CA GLY A 35 -6.33 7.50 4.54
C GLY A 35 -5.00 8.24 4.67
N GLY A 36 -4.51 8.90 3.62
CA GLY A 36 -3.27 9.68 3.68
C GLY A 36 -2.00 8.82 3.65
N LEU A 37 -2.10 7.54 3.27
CA LEU A 37 -0.96 6.61 3.23
C LEU A 37 0.03 6.99 2.12
N CYS A 38 1.32 6.71 2.36
CA CYS A 38 2.34 6.92 1.35
C CYS A 38 2.18 5.96 0.18
N CYS A 39 2.42 6.47 -1.02
CA CYS A 39 2.54 5.67 -2.21
C CYS A 39 3.99 5.31 -2.47
N SER A 40 4.35 4.03 -2.30
CA SER A 40 5.68 3.51 -2.59
C SER A 40 6.08 3.68 -4.06
N GLN A 41 7.38 3.56 -4.34
CA GLN A 41 7.92 3.49 -5.71
C GLN A 41 7.30 2.36 -6.56
N TYR A 42 6.79 1.32 -5.91
CA TYR A 42 6.15 0.16 -6.56
C TYR A 42 4.65 0.35 -6.77
N GLY A 43 4.10 1.52 -6.43
CA GLY A 43 2.68 1.82 -6.62
C GLY A 43 1.78 1.10 -5.65
N TYR A 44 2.24 0.85 -4.43
CA TYR A 44 1.43 0.32 -3.33
C TYR A 44 1.34 1.30 -2.18
N CYS A 45 0.21 1.26 -1.48
CA CYS A 45 -0.11 2.10 -0.35
C CYS A 45 0.37 1.52 0.99
N GLY A 46 0.97 2.35 1.84
CA GLY A 46 1.38 1.96 3.19
C GLY A 46 1.93 3.13 4.01
N SER A 47 2.15 2.92 5.30
CA SER A 47 2.61 3.96 6.25
C SER A 47 4.03 3.73 6.78
N THR A 48 4.67 2.61 6.43
CA THR A 48 6.02 2.31 6.91
C THR A 48 7.07 3.02 6.05
N PRO A 49 8.32 3.16 6.52
CA PRO A 49 9.40 3.77 5.74
C PRO A 49 9.61 3.14 4.37
N ALA A 50 9.32 1.84 4.19
CA ALA A 50 9.39 1.19 2.89
C ALA A 50 8.45 1.81 1.82
N TYR A 51 7.39 2.50 2.25
CA TYR A 51 6.43 3.18 1.38
C TYR A 51 6.65 4.70 1.32
N CYS A 52 7.14 5.28 2.41
CA CYS A 52 7.31 6.73 2.57
C CYS A 52 8.73 7.26 2.30
N SER A 53 9.72 6.37 2.17
CA SER A 53 11.13 6.76 1.97
C SER A 53 11.43 7.06 0.48
N THR A 54 12.70 7.00 0.10
CA THR A 54 13.20 7.27 -1.24
C THR A 54 12.40 6.51 -2.30
N GLY A 55 11.94 7.24 -3.32
CA GLY A 55 11.13 6.69 -4.41
C GLY A 55 9.61 6.74 -4.15
N CYS A 56 9.16 7.26 -3.00
CA CYS A 56 7.75 7.53 -2.79
C CYS A 56 7.19 8.48 -3.87
N GLN A 57 6.02 8.12 -4.42
CA GLN A 57 5.38 8.83 -5.54
C GLN A 57 4.39 9.90 -5.07
N SER A 58 3.69 9.69 -3.96
CA SER A 58 2.69 10.63 -3.43
C SER A 58 2.44 10.37 -1.93
N GLN A 59 1.98 11.40 -1.21
CA GLN A 59 1.67 11.34 0.23
C GLN A 59 2.86 10.86 1.11
N CYS A 60 4.09 11.15 0.66
CA CYS A 60 5.35 10.71 1.26
C CYS A 60 5.59 11.28 2.65
N THR A 61 5.07 12.48 2.88
CA THR A 61 4.80 12.99 4.21
C THR A 61 3.46 12.40 4.63
N SER A 62 3.45 11.16 5.15
CA SER A 62 2.29 10.68 5.89
C SER A 62 2.09 11.64 7.07
N GLY A 63 1.27 12.66 6.83
CA GLY A 63 0.71 13.48 7.87
C GLY A 63 -0.05 12.51 8.76
N VAL A 64 0.52 12.27 9.94
CA VAL A 64 -0.25 11.85 11.11
C VAL A 64 -1.61 12.54 11.00
N PRO A 65 -2.73 11.80 10.84
CA PRO A 65 -4.03 12.44 10.82
C PRO A 65 -4.12 13.25 12.10
N LEU A 66 -4.22 14.58 11.95
CA LEU A 66 -4.11 15.58 13.01
C LEU A 66 -5.31 15.52 13.96
N LEU A 67 -5.59 14.35 14.54
CA LEU A 67 -6.74 14.10 15.40
C LEU A 67 -6.38 13.42 16.74
N LEU A 68 -5.12 13.09 17.04
CA LEU A 68 -4.75 12.57 18.38
C LEU A 68 -3.46 13.18 18.95
N PRO A 69 -3.46 13.62 20.23
CA PRO A 69 -2.30 14.20 20.92
C PRO A 69 -1.19 13.14 21.13
N PRO A 70 0.06 13.57 21.38
CA PRO A 70 1.25 12.75 21.17
C PRO A 70 1.47 11.79 22.34
N LEU A 71 1.65 10.51 22.04
CA LEU A 71 2.38 9.61 22.92
C LEU A 71 3.40 8.85 22.06
N GLN A 72 4.63 9.33 22.12
CA GLN A 72 5.80 8.77 21.44
C GLN A 72 6.04 7.33 21.93
N PRO A 73 6.80 6.53 21.16
CA PRO A 73 8.18 6.35 21.62
C PRO A 73 9.26 6.29 20.51
N LEU A 74 10.29 7.12 20.70
CA LEU A 74 11.70 6.72 20.81
C LEU A 74 12.54 6.36 19.57
N LEU A 75 12.48 7.03 18.41
CA LEU A 75 13.67 7.03 17.54
C LEU A 75 13.87 8.40 16.87
N PRO A 76 15.11 8.92 16.80
CA PRO A 76 15.35 10.28 16.36
C PRO A 76 15.04 10.43 14.87
N VAL A 77 14.20 11.42 14.56
CA VAL A 77 13.98 11.96 13.22
C VAL A 77 15.20 12.76 12.70
N GLU A 78 16.42 12.45 13.17
CA GLU A 78 17.64 13.22 12.95
C GLU A 78 18.27 13.08 11.56
N ALA A 79 17.54 12.56 10.56
CA ALA A 79 18.06 12.51 9.19
C ALA A 79 17.07 13.02 8.14
N VAL A 80 16.26 14.03 8.48
CA VAL A 80 15.88 15.02 7.45
C VAL A 80 17.11 15.91 7.22
N GLY A 81 18.10 15.32 6.56
CA GLY A 81 19.34 15.97 6.17
C GLY A 81 19.42 15.97 4.65
N ILE A 82 19.24 17.19 4.11
CA ILE A 82 19.53 17.70 2.75
C ILE A 82 18.77 17.12 1.55
#